data_AF-A0A7C0W3M7-F1
#
_entry.id   AF-A0A7C0W3M7-F1
#
_cell.length_a   1.000
_cell.length_b   1.000
_cell.length_c   1.000
_cell.angle_alpha   90.00
_cell.angle_beta   90.00
_cell.angle_gamma   90.00
#
_symmetry.space_group_name_H-M   'P 1'
#
loop_
_entity.id
_entity.type
_entity.pdbx_description
1 polymer ?
#
loop_
_entity_poly.entity_id
_entity_poly.type
_entity_poly.pdbx_seq_one_letter_code
_entity_poly.pdbx_strand_id
1 'polypeptide(L)' 'MEPRNDSRRLARLVAQVLDAKKGIDVVLLDVSKLLWITDVFVIASGTSNRHVQSLADEVDFRLRDEG' A
#
# COMPACT_ATOMS: atom_id res chain seq x y z
N MET A 1 9.40 20.47 -4.18
CA MET A 1 8.22 20.01 -3.44
C MET A 1 8.72 18.92 -2.51
N GLU A 2 8.75 19.16 -1.19
CA GLU A 2 9.16 18.12 -0.25
C GLU A 2 8.10 17.00 -0.23
N PRO A 3 8.51 15.73 -0.20
CA PRO A 3 7.58 14.62 -0.07
C PRO A 3 6.86 14.74 1.27
N ARG A 4 5.52 14.71 1.26
CA ARG A 4 4.73 14.62 2.49
C ARG A 4 5.13 13.35 3.22
N ASN A 5 5.80 13.50 4.37
CA ASN A 5 6.41 12.39 5.11
C ASN A 5 5.37 11.29 5.46
N ASP A 6 4.12 11.70 5.64
CA ASP A 6 2.98 10.84 5.92
C ASP A 6 2.67 9.86 4.80
N SER A 7 2.72 10.26 3.53
CA SER A 7 2.42 9.39 2.38
C SER A 7 3.39 8.20 2.30
N ARG A 8 4.68 8.44 2.57
CA ARG A 8 5.71 7.40 2.58
C ARG A 8 5.61 6.50 3.80
N ARG A 9 5.24 7.04 4.96
CA ARG A 9 4.97 6.24 6.17
C ARG A 9 3.78 5.32 5.94
N LEU A 10 2.68 5.85 5.41
CA LEU A 10 1.47 5.10 5.07
C LEU A 10 1.77 3.98 4.06
N ALA A 11 2.49 4.30 2.98
CA ALA A 11 2.84 3.29 1.98
C ALA A 11 3.67 2.13 2.55
N ARG A 12 4.60 2.40 3.48
CA ARG A 12 5.38 1.34 4.16
C ARG A 12 4.51 0.48 5.07
N LEU A 13 3.57 1.09 5.79
CA LEU A 13 2.61 0.36 6.61
C LEU A 13 1.76 -0.58 5.74
N VAL A 14 1.21 -0.07 4.64
CA VAL A 14 0.43 -0.89 3.70
C VAL A 14 1.26 -2.05 3.17
N ALA A 15 2.52 -1.81 2.80
CA ALA A 15 3.41 -2.88 2.34
C ALA A 15 3.68 -3.94 3.42
N GLN A 16 3.83 -3.55 4.69
CA GLN A 16 3.98 -4.48 5.81
C GLN A 16 2.71 -5.33 6.02
N VAL A 17 1.53 -4.72 5.88
CA VAL A 17 0.25 -5.43 5.98
C VAL A 17 0.12 -6.46 4.85
N LEU A 18 0.46 -6.06 3.62
CA LEU A 18 0.44 -6.94 2.45
C LEU A 18 1.43 -8.10 2.62
N ASP A 19 2.65 -7.83 3.06
CA ASP A 19 3.68 -8.85 3.33
C ASP A 19 3.24 -9.84 4.43
N ALA A 20 2.67 -9.34 5.53
CA ALA A 20 2.16 -10.17 6.62
C ALA A 20 1.03 -11.13 6.16
N LYS A 21 0.23 -10.72 5.18
CA LYS A 21 -0.83 -11.54 4.56
C LYS A 21 -0.33 -12.39 3.40
N LYS A 22 0.98 -12.44 3.14
CA LYS A 22 1.63 -13.18 2.05
C LYS A 22 1.28 -12.66 0.66
N GLY A 23 1.12 -11.35 0.53
CA GLY A 23 1.07 -10.67 -0.76
C GLY A 23 2.31 -10.97 -1.60
N ILE A 24 2.12 -11.10 -2.90
CA ILE A 24 3.17 -11.44 -3.87
C ILE A 24 3.63 -10.15 -4.55
N ASP A 25 4.93 -10.02 -4.80
CA ASP A 25 5.54 -8.89 -5.51
C ASP A 25 5.11 -7.53 -4.95
N VAL A 26 5.17 -7.39 -3.62
CA VAL A 26 4.85 -6.14 -2.94
C VAL A 26 5.92 -5.09 -3.28
N VAL A 27 5.55 -4.07 -4.06
CA VAL A 27 6.46 -3.01 -4.50
C VAL A 27 5.89 -1.63 -4.21
N LEU A 28 6.77 -0.70 -3.82
CA LEU A 28 6.44 0.72 -3.67
C LEU A 28 7.06 1.49 -4.83
N LEU A 29 6.23 2.24 -5.55
CA LEU A 29 6.65 3.12 -6.64
C LEU A 29 6.49 4.58 -6.22
N ASP A 30 7.59 5.33 -6.15
CA ASP A 30 7.55 6.78 -5.96
C ASP A 30 7.14 7.45 -7.29
N VAL A 31 5.91 7.96 -7.31
CA VAL A 31 5.30 8.60 -8.48
C VAL A 31 5.13 10.12 -8.29
N SER A 32 5.66 10.67 -7.19
CA SER A 32 5.57 12.10 -6.83
C SER A 32 6.18 13.05 -7.88
N LYS A 33 7.05 12.53 -8.74
CA LYS A 33 7.67 13.28 -9.85
C LYS A 33 6.86 13.24 -11.15
N LEU A 34 5.90 12.32 -11.25
CA LEU A 34 5.09 12.08 -12.44
C LEU A 34 3.64 12.56 -12.25
N LEU A 35 3.13 12.46 -11.02
CA LEU A 35 1.76 12.79 -10.65
C LEU A 35 1.74 13.92 -9.62
N TRP A 36 0.72 14.78 -9.71
CA TRP A 36 0.57 15.95 -8.84
C TRP A 36 -0.23 15.67 -7.56
N ILE A 37 -1.09 14.63 -7.57
CA ILE A 37 -1.94 14.25 -6.42
C ILE A 37 -1.31 13.15 -5.59
N THR A 38 -0.74 12.13 -6.23
CA THR A 38 -0.32 10.89 -5.56
C THR A 38 1.19 10.82 -5.49
N ASP A 39 1.71 10.53 -4.29
CA ASP A 39 3.15 10.44 -4.04
C ASP A 39 3.70 9.02 -4.29
N VAL A 40 2.95 7.98 -3.88
CA VAL A 40 3.41 6.59 -3.88
C VAL A 40 2.29 5.65 -4.30
N PHE A 41 2.60 4.68 -5.17
CA PHE A 41 1.77 3.50 -5.39
C PHE A 41 2.35 2.31 -4.63
N VAL A 42 1.46 1.53 -4.01
CA VAL A 42 1.79 0.21 -3.47
C VAL A 42 1.09 -0.82 -4.35
N ILE A 43 1.87 -1.70 -4.98
CA ILE A 43 1.37 -2.75 -5.88
C ILE A 43 1.66 -4.08 -5.23
N ALA A 44 0.68 -4.98 -5.24
CA ALA A 44 0.85 -6.35 -4.81
C ALA A 44 -0.10 -7.27 -5.60
N SER A 45 0.28 -8.54 -5.68
CA SER A 45 -0.47 -9.60 -6.32
C SER A 45 -0.96 -10.62 -5.28
N GLY A 46 -2.05 -11.30 -5.60
CA GLY A 46 -2.56 -12.43 -4.81
C GLY A 46 -2.63 -13.70 -5.65
N THR A 47 -2.64 -14.85 -4.99
CA THR A 47 -2.71 -16.18 -5.64
C THR A 47 -4.09 -16.52 -6.21
N SER A 48 -5.12 -15.76 -5.85
CA SER A 48 -6.50 -15.90 -6.33
C SER A 48 -7.31 -14.65 -6.01
N ASN A 49 -8.48 -14.50 -6.62
CA ASN A 49 -9.39 -13.38 -6.33
C ASN A 49 -9.73 -13.28 -4.82
N ARG A 50 -9.93 -14.42 -4.14
CA ARG A 50 -10.19 -14.44 -2.69
C ARG A 50 -9.00 -13.91 -1.90
N HIS A 51 -7.78 -14.28 -2.30
CA HIS A 51 -6.57 -13.80 -1.65
C HIS A 51 -6.41 -12.29 -1.88
N VAL A 52 -6.60 -11.79 -3.10
CA VAL A 52 -6.59 -10.35 -3.40
C VAL A 52 -7.61 -9.59 -2.56
N GLN A 53 -8.84 -10.10 -2.45
CA GLN A 53 -9.86 -9.49 -1.59
C GLN A 53 -9.40 -9.44 -0.13
N SER A 54 -8.87 -10.54 0.41
CA SER A 54 -8.39 -10.57 1.79
C SER A 54 -7.22 -9.61 2.07
N LEU A 55 -6.37 -9.35 1.06
CA LEU A 55 -5.30 -8.36 1.15
C LEU A 55 -5.89 -6.95 1.24
N ALA A 56 -6.85 -6.63 0.37
CA ALA A 56 -7.52 -5.34 0.35
C ALA A 56 -8.30 -5.08 1.66
N ASP A 57 -9.05 -6.07 2.13
CA ASP A 57 -9.84 -5.98 3.37
C ASP A 57 -8.94 -5.74 4.59
N GLU A 58 -7.80 -6.44 4.68
CA GLU A 58 -6.85 -6.24 5.78
C GLU A 58 -6.23 -4.84 5.73
N VAL A 59 -5.86 -4.35 4.54
CA VAL A 59 -5.34 -2.98 4.40
C VAL A 59 -6.38 -1.97 4.86
N ASP A 60 -7.63 -2.09 4.40
CA ASP A 60 -8.72 -1.18 4.81
C ASP A 60 -8.96 -1.24 6.32
N PHE A 61 -9.00 -2.44 6.90
CA PHE A 61 -9.16 -2.64 8.35
C PHE A 61 -8.04 -1.95 9.14
N ARG A 62 -6.77 -2.17 8.76
CA ARG A 62 -5.60 -1.61 9.47
C ARG A 62 -5.51 -0.09 9.35
N LEU A 63 -5.95 0.47 8.22
CA LEU A 63 -5.89 1.92 8.00
C LEU A 63 -7.05 2.67 8.67
N ARG A 64 -8.21 2.02 8.84
CA ARG A 64 -9.33 2.60 9.60
C ARG A 64 -9.00 2.81 11.07
N ASP A 65 -8.13 1.99 11.65
CA ASP A 65 -7.68 2.14 13.04
C ASP A 65 -6.63 3.26 13.23
N GLU A 66 -6.02 3.77 12.14
CA GLU A 66 -5.08 4.90 12.19
C GLU A 66 -5.74 6.27 11.92
N GLY A 67 -7.06 6.30 11.65
CA GLY A 67 -7.83 7.50 11.30
C GLY A 67 -8.66 8.09 12.43
#